data_AF-A0A922VGL1-F1
#
_entry.id   AF-A0A922VGL1-F1
#
_cell.length_a   1.000
_cell.length_b   1.000
_cell.length_c   1.000
_cell.angle_alpha   90.00
_cell.angle_beta   90.00
_cell.angle_gamma   90.00
#
_symmetry.space_group_name_H-M   'P 1'
#
loop_
_entity.id
_entity.type
_entity.pdbx_description
1 polymer ?
#
loop_
_entity_poly.entity_id
_entity_poly.type
_entity_poly.pdbx_seq_one_letter_code
_entity_poly.pdbx_strand_id
1 'polypeptide(L)' 'MPGDGFKEGAMPNFVQITPFMHVPDLDAALAFFADLLGFAVLFRQPGYAYAERDGCGIRLMQNRGDDGAPPGNRRFAYYI' A
#
# COMPACT_ATOMS: atom_id res chain seq x y z
N MET A 1 -16.60 21.21 -43.58
CA MET A 1 -15.64 21.12 -42.45
C MET A 1 -15.88 19.78 -41.77
N PRO A 2 -14.99 18.78 -41.91
CA PRO A 2 -15.10 17.55 -41.13
C PRO A 2 -14.70 17.87 -39.69
N GLY A 3 -15.54 17.49 -38.74
CA GLY A 3 -15.34 17.73 -37.32
C GLY A 3 -14.09 17.04 -36.80
N ASP A 4 -13.33 17.76 -35.98
CA ASP A 4 -12.18 17.24 -35.26
C ASP A 4 -12.64 16.09 -34.36
N GLY A 5 -12.39 14.86 -34.81
CA GLY A 5 -12.49 13.68 -33.97
C GLY A 5 -11.56 13.87 -32.77
N PHE A 6 -12.06 13.53 -31.59
CA PHE A 6 -11.26 13.47 -30.38
C PHE A 6 -10.02 12.62 -30.68
N LYS A 7 -8.83 13.24 -30.67
CA LYS A 7 -7.59 12.47 -30.80
C LYS A 7 -7.59 11.45 -29.67
N GLU A 8 -7.33 10.19 -30.00
CA GLU A 8 -7.09 9.11 -29.05
C GLU A 8 -5.77 9.41 -28.31
N GLY A 9 -5.80 10.46 -27.48
CA GLY A 9 -4.73 10.85 -26.59
C GLY A 9 -4.61 9.76 -25.55
N ALA A 10 -3.41 9.18 -25.45
CA ALA A 10 -3.05 8.10 -24.56
C ALA A 10 -3.82 8.18 -23.24
N MET A 11 -4.82 7.30 -23.07
CA MET A 11 -5.44 7.13 -21.77
C MET A 11 -4.31 6.82 -20.79
N PRO A 12 -4.17 7.55 -19.67
CA PRO A 12 -3.10 7.29 -18.72
C PRO A 12 -3.21 5.84 -18.27
N ASN A 13 -2.19 5.04 -18.57
CA ASN A 13 -2.17 3.65 -18.18
C ASN A 13 -1.99 3.60 -16.66
N PHE A 14 -2.93 2.96 -15.94
CA PHE A 14 -2.76 2.74 -14.51
C PHE A 14 -1.65 1.71 -14.31
N VAL A 15 -0.44 2.19 -14.02
CA VAL A 15 0.75 1.33 -13.90
C VAL A 15 0.85 0.62 -12.54
N GLN A 16 0.14 1.11 -11.52
CA GLN A 16 0.28 0.60 -10.16
C GLN A 16 -0.95 0.87 -9.29
N ILE A 17 -1.18 -0.06 -8.35
CA ILE A 17 -2.03 0.13 -7.17
C ILE A 17 -1.16 0.08 -5.91
N THR A 18 -1.52 0.85 -4.88
CA THR A 18 -0.85 0.83 -3.58
C THR A 18 -1.75 0.13 -2.57
N PRO A 19 -1.51 -1.14 -2.23
CA PRO A 19 -2.27 -1.82 -1.19
C PRO A 19 -2.11 -1.12 0.15
N PHE A 20 -3.20 -1.14 0.92
CA PHE A 20 -3.25 -0.70 2.30
C PHE A 20 -3.54 -1.88 3.19
N MET A 21 -2.86 -1.97 4.33
CA MET A 21 -3.02 -3.09 5.26
C MET A 21 -2.94 -2.65 6.71
N HIS A 22 -3.70 -3.39 7.52
CA HIS A 22 -3.73 -3.30 8.96
C HIS A 22 -2.68 -4.23 9.56
N VAL A 23 -1.88 -3.72 10.51
CA VAL A 23 -0.85 -4.47 11.22
C VAL A 23 -1.04 -4.38 12.73
N PRO A 24 -0.78 -5.45 13.50
CA PRO A 24 -0.92 -5.41 14.94
C PRO A 24 0.11 -4.46 15.59
N ASP A 25 1.33 -4.46 15.06
CA ASP A 25 2.44 -3.64 15.51
C ASP A 25 3.16 -3.07 14.28
N LEU A 26 3.22 -1.73 14.19
CA LEU A 26 3.81 -1.05 13.05
C LEU A 26 5.33 -1.15 13.04
N ASP A 27 5.98 -1.14 14.19
CA ASP A 27 7.43 -1.14 14.26
C ASP A 27 7.99 -2.52 13.86
N ALA A 28 7.34 -3.59 14.29
CA ALA A 28 7.64 -4.95 13.84
C ALA A 28 7.41 -5.12 12.33
N ALA A 29 6.31 -4.57 11.80
CA ALA A 29 6.03 -4.60 10.37
C ALA A 29 7.09 -3.82 9.57
N LEU A 30 7.52 -2.65 10.06
CA LEU A 30 8.57 -1.87 9.42
C LEU A 30 9.93 -2.56 9.48
N ALA A 31 10.27 -3.26 10.56
CA ALA A 31 11.49 -4.06 10.60
C ALA A 31 11.48 -5.16 9.53
N PHE A 32 10.32 -5.80 9.31
CA PHE A 32 10.17 -6.78 8.24
C PHE A 32 10.29 -6.14 6.84
N PHE A 33 9.51 -5.11 6.55
CA PHE A 33 9.49 -4.52 5.20
C PHE A 33 10.77 -3.74 4.88
N ALA A 34 11.26 -2.93 5.82
CA ALA A 34 12.42 -2.07 5.59
C ALA A 34 13.73 -2.82 5.79
N ASP A 35 13.92 -3.45 6.95
CA ASP A 35 15.23 -3.99 7.31
C ASP A 35 15.48 -5.36 6.66
N LEU A 36 14.46 -6.21 6.55
CA LEU A 36 14.59 -7.54 5.94
C LEU A 36 14.33 -7.52 4.42
N LEU A 37 13.24 -6.88 3.98
CA LEU A 37 12.85 -6.86 2.56
C LEU A 37 13.39 -5.66 1.79
N GLY A 38 14.04 -4.69 2.43
CA GLY A 38 14.71 -3.58 1.75
C GLY A 38 13.77 -2.51 1.18
N PHE A 39 12.56 -2.35 1.71
CA PHE A 39 11.70 -1.21 1.37
C PHE A 39 12.22 0.07 2.01
N ALA A 40 12.13 1.19 1.30
CA ALA A 40 12.39 2.50 1.87
C ALA A 40 11.13 3.04 2.55
N VAL A 41 11.23 3.46 3.81
CA VAL A 41 10.13 4.15 4.52
C VAL A 41 10.14 5.62 4.12
N LEU A 42 9.30 5.98 3.15
CA LEU A 42 9.26 7.34 2.59
C LEU A 42 8.35 8.29 3.38
N PHE A 43 7.42 7.75 4.16
CA PHE A 43 6.59 8.54 5.08
C PHE A 43 6.24 7.74 6.33
N ARG A 44 6.32 8.40 7.49
CA ARG A 44 6.00 7.80 8.79
C ARG A 44 5.34 8.82 9.72
N GLN A 45 4.28 8.38 10.39
CA GLN A 45 3.62 9.10 11.49
C GLN A 45 3.17 8.08 12.55
N PRO A 46 2.76 8.50 13.76
CA PRO A 46 2.28 7.58 14.77
C PRO A 46 1.15 6.69 14.25
N GLY A 47 1.37 5.37 14.24
CA GLY A 47 0.41 4.36 13.79
C GLY A 47 0.24 4.21 12.28
N TYR A 48 1.01 4.91 11.44
CA TYR A 48 0.95 4.75 9.99
C TYR A 48 2.29 4.94 9.30
N ALA A 49 2.54 4.14 8.26
CA ALA A 49 3.69 4.31 7.39
C ALA A 49 3.37 4.01 5.92
N TYR A 50 4.12 4.66 5.04
CA TYR A 50 4.24 4.29 3.64
C TYR A 50 5.67 3.84 3.37
N ALA A 51 5.79 2.67 2.75
CA ALA A 51 7.07 2.10 2.35
C ALA A 51 7.02 1.75 0.85
N GLU A 52 8.15 1.87 0.16
CA GLU A 52 8.22 1.63 -1.27
C GLU A 52 9.50 0.89 -1.65
N ARG A 53 9.40 0.03 -2.66
CA ARG A 53 10.54 -0.60 -3.32
C ARG A 53 10.29 -0.72 -4.81
N ASP A 54 11.20 -0.19 -5.64
CA ASP A 54 11.17 -0.30 -7.11
C ASP A 54 9.83 0.13 -7.73
N GLY A 55 9.24 1.20 -7.19
CA GLY A 55 7.91 1.69 -7.56
C GLY A 55 6.80 1.04 -6.73
N CYS A 56 6.91 -0.22 -6.31
CA CYS A 56 5.88 -0.93 -5.53
C CYS A 56 5.70 -0.35 -4.12
N GLY A 57 4.65 0.45 -3.94
CA GLY A 57 4.30 1.05 -2.66
C GLY A 57 3.38 0.17 -1.81
N ILE A 58 3.55 0.21 -0.49
CA ILE A 58 2.63 -0.37 0.50
C ILE A 58 2.33 0.62 1.62
N ARG A 59 1.09 0.61 2.10
CA ARG A 59 0.65 1.42 3.24
C ARG A 59 0.31 0.52 4.42
N LEU A 60 0.88 0.84 5.57
CA LEU A 60 0.76 0.09 6.83
C LEU A 60 0.05 0.97 7.86
N MET A 61 -0.99 0.45 8.50
CA MET A 61 -1.71 1.11 9.58
C MET A 61 -1.76 0.21 10.80
N GLN A 62 -1.32 0.71 11.95
CA GLN A 62 -1.40 -0.04 13.19
C GLN A 62 -2.86 -0.17 13.65
N ASN A 63 -3.24 -1.35 14.09
CA ASN A 63 -4.55 -1.59 14.67
C ASN A 63 -4.74 -0.78 15.96
N ARG A 64 -5.97 -0.31 16.18
CA ARG A 64 -6.42 0.25 17.45
C ARG A 64 -7.60 -0.58 17.93
N GLY A 65 -7.42 -1.33 19.02
CA GLY A 65 -8.45 -2.25 19.52
C GLY A 65 -8.84 -3.31 18.49
N ASP A 66 -10.14 -3.50 18.28
CA ASP A 66 -10.71 -4.47 17.32
C ASP A 66 -10.77 -3.95 15.87
N ASP A 67 -10.16 -2.80 15.56
CA ASP A 67 -10.09 -2.25 14.19
C ASP A 67 -9.27 -3.13 13.21
N GLY A 68 -8.69 -4.22 13.70
CA GLY A 68 -8.07 -5.24 12.86
C GLY A 68 -9.10 -6.00 12.01
N ALA A 69 -8.61 -6.77 11.03
CA ALA A 69 -9.50 -7.61 10.22
C ALA A 69 -10.39 -8.49 11.12
N PRO A 70 -11.73 -8.50 10.94
CA PRO A 70 -12.63 -9.24 11.81
C PRO A 70 -12.26 -10.73 11.89
N PRO A 71 -12.50 -11.41 13.04
CA PRO A 71 -12.31 -12.84 13.15
C PRO A 71 -13.15 -13.57 12.08
N GLY A 72 -12.49 -14.11 11.05
CA GLY A 72 -13.17 -14.76 9.92
C GLY A 72 -12.71 -14.31 8.54
N ASN A 73 -12.00 -13.18 8.42
CA ASN A 73 -11.52 -12.70 7.12
C ASN A 73 -10.12 -13.23 6.73
N ARG A 74 -9.86 -14.54 6.97
CA ARG A 74 -8.62 -15.26 6.59
C ARG A 74 -8.41 -15.38 5.06
N ARG A 75 -9.27 -14.75 4.25
CA ARG A 75 -9.13 -14.67 2.78
C ARG A 75 -8.33 -13.46 2.32
N PHE A 76 -8.00 -12.52 3.21
CA PHE A 76 -6.98 -11.50 3.00
C PHE A 76 -5.79 -11.81 3.91
N ALA A 77 -4.82 -12.53 3.36
CA ALA A 77 -3.54 -12.76 4.02
C ALA A 77 -2.57 -11.66 3.56
N TYR A 78 -2.18 -10.78 4.48
CA TYR A 78 -0.91 -10.09 4.33
C TYR A 78 0.14 -11.01 4.95
N TYR A 79 0.99 -11.60 4.12
CA TYR A 79 2.13 -12.37 4.60
C TYR A 79 3.14 -11.38 5.17
N ILE A 80 3.09 -11.18 6.49
CA ILE A 80 4.13 -10.58 7.32
C ILE A 80 4.62 -11.65 8.28
#